data_AF-A0A8X6IQK3-F1
#
_entry.id   AF-A0A8X6IQK3-F1
#
_cell.length_a   1.000
_cell.length_b   1.000
_cell.length_c   1.000
_cell.angle_alpha   90.00
_cell.angle_beta   90.00
_cell.angle_gamma   90.00
#
_symmetry.space_group_name_H-M   'P 1'
#
loop_
_entity.id
_entity.type
_entity.pdbx_description
1 polymer ?
#
loop_
_entity_poly.entity_id
_entity_poly.type
_entity_poly.pdbx_seq_one_letter_code
_entity_poly.pdbx_strand_id
1 'polypeptide(L)'
;MVEEEKPELPQSQRSCGKLILRLLFSHVGLFLLVCLYAGFGAWLFVQVEHSNEDFLRNERKIRSIDVNDTIGYLSALFYYLKDKVTRDEWDARVYQELKDLDKFIVGVVKNFSYDGTMDENNWEREWTFGNGLLYSVTILTTIGYGHVTPKTQVGKVVTILYSLIGIPLTLIFLANIGDLMASVFRYAYSRLCCRWCRGTRRRYEYTQKLWLRWEVGCLHYLLITLVKKFTCQHLRFKSPFS
;
A
#
# COMPACT_ATOMS: atom_id res chain seq x y z
N MET A 1 -13.67 61.29 37.75
CA MET A 1 -14.79 60.71 36.98
C MET A 1 -14.21 59.56 36.19
N VAL A 2 -14.10 58.41 36.88
CA VAL A 2 -14.83 57.18 36.60
C VAL A 2 -14.39 56.60 35.26
N GLU A 3 -13.45 55.68 35.39
CA GLU A 3 -12.93 54.77 34.39
C GLU A 3 -14.08 53.84 33.96
N GLU A 4 -14.50 53.93 32.69
CA GLU A 4 -15.56 53.07 32.14
C GLU A 4 -14.94 51.70 31.79
N GLU A 5 -15.11 50.74 32.70
CA GLU A 5 -14.81 49.34 32.49
C GLU A 5 -15.80 48.75 31.46
N LYS A 6 -15.30 48.38 30.27
CA LYS A 6 -16.10 47.68 29.26
C LYS A 6 -16.33 46.23 29.71
N PRO A 7 -17.58 45.75 29.78
CA PRO A 7 -17.85 44.39 30.26
C PRO A 7 -17.31 43.34 29.28
N GLU A 8 -16.45 42.45 29.77
CA GLU A 8 -15.96 41.29 29.03
C GLU A 8 -17.09 40.28 28.80
N LEU A 9 -17.41 39.99 27.52
CA LEU A 9 -18.35 38.92 27.17
C LEU A 9 -17.73 37.52 27.37
N PRO A 10 -18.52 36.52 27.83
CA PRO A 10 -18.02 35.25 28.35
C PRO A 10 -17.40 34.31 27.30
N GLN A 11 -16.27 33.68 27.67
CA GLN A 11 -15.41 32.81 26.85
C GLN A 11 -15.95 31.39 26.54
N SER A 12 -17.23 31.05 26.80
CA SER A 12 -17.66 29.63 26.80
C SER A 12 -18.04 29.04 25.42
N GLN A 13 -18.29 29.86 24.39
CA GLN A 13 -18.71 29.35 23.07
C GLN A 13 -17.58 29.10 22.05
N ARG A 14 -16.31 29.36 22.38
CA ARG A 14 -15.17 29.19 21.45
C ARG A 14 -14.42 27.85 21.58
N SER A 15 -14.87 26.93 22.45
CA SER A 15 -14.07 25.74 22.81
C SER A 15 -14.22 24.58 21.82
N CYS A 16 -15.43 24.29 21.33
CA CYS A 16 -15.67 23.12 20.47
C CYS A 16 -14.95 23.24 19.11
N GLY A 17 -14.96 24.43 18.51
CA GLY A 17 -14.23 24.71 17.27
C GLY A 17 -12.71 24.64 17.45
N LYS A 18 -12.16 25.12 18.58
CA LYS A 18 -10.72 25.04 18.87
C LYS A 18 -10.26 23.60 19.15
N LEU A 19 -11.12 22.76 19.71
CA LEU A 19 -10.83 21.35 19.97
C LEU A 19 -10.84 20.52 18.69
N ILE A 20 -11.85 20.70 17.83
CA ILE A 20 -11.93 20.06 16.50
C ILE A 20 -10.77 20.54 15.62
N LEU A 21 -10.42 21.82 15.65
CA LEU A 21 -9.28 22.36 14.90
C LEU A 21 -7.95 21.79 15.40
N ARG A 22 -7.77 21.59 16.72
CA ARG A 22 -6.59 20.94 17.31
C ARG A 22 -6.53 19.43 17.02
N LEU A 23 -7.67 18.74 16.97
CA LEU A 23 -7.77 17.33 16.60
C LEU A 23 -7.50 17.11 15.11
N LEU A 24 -8.06 17.94 14.23
CA LEU A 24 -7.78 17.95 12.79
C LEU A 24 -6.31 18.28 12.49
N PHE A 25 -5.66 19.11 13.30
CA PHE A 25 -4.22 19.41 13.20
C PHE A 25 -3.30 18.36 13.83
N SER A 26 -3.83 17.30 14.46
CA SER A 26 -3.00 16.19 14.91
C SER A 26 -2.69 15.23 13.74
N HIS A 27 -1.50 14.62 13.74
CA HIS A 27 -1.13 13.55 12.82
C HIS A 27 -2.20 12.43 12.76
N VAL A 28 -2.89 12.18 13.88
CA VAL A 28 -3.95 11.17 13.99
C VAL A 28 -5.26 11.62 13.33
N GLY A 29 -5.59 12.91 13.43
CA GLY A 29 -6.82 13.46 12.86
C GLY A 29 -6.80 13.47 11.34
N LEU A 30 -5.66 13.82 10.75
CA LEU A 30 -5.50 13.79 9.29
C LEU A 30 -5.55 12.36 8.73
N PHE A 31 -4.94 11.39 9.42
CA PHE A 31 -5.05 9.98 9.05
C PHE A 31 -6.51 9.50 9.06
N LEU A 32 -7.22 9.76 10.16
CA LEU A 32 -8.64 9.39 10.27
C LEU A 32 -9.49 10.05 9.19
N LEU A 33 -9.26 11.32 8.90
CA LEU A 33 -9.99 12.03 7.86
C LEU A 33 -9.78 11.40 6.48
N VAL A 34 -8.54 11.04 6.11
CA VAL A 34 -8.26 10.34 4.84
C VAL A 34 -8.91 8.96 4.80
N CYS A 35 -8.85 8.18 5.89
CA CYS A 35 -9.51 6.88 5.97
C CYS A 35 -11.04 6.99 5.82
N LEU A 36 -11.66 7.95 6.51
CA LEU A 36 -13.09 8.20 6.39
C LEU A 36 -13.46 8.68 4.99
N TYR A 37 -12.63 9.52 4.36
CA TYR A 37 -12.84 9.97 2.99
C TYR A 37 -12.78 8.81 1.99
N ALA A 38 -11.80 7.91 2.13
CA ALA A 38 -11.70 6.72 1.31
C ALA A 38 -12.88 5.76 1.52
N GLY A 39 -13.33 5.58 2.77
CA GLY A 39 -14.51 4.78 3.09
C GLY A 39 -15.80 5.38 2.55
N PHE A 40 -15.95 6.71 2.61
CA PHE A 40 -17.06 7.43 1.99
C PHE A 40 -17.05 7.28 0.47
N GLY A 41 -15.88 7.38 -0.18
CA GLY A 41 -15.73 7.10 -1.60
C GLY A 41 -16.19 5.69 -1.96
N ALA A 42 -15.80 4.69 -1.17
CA ALA A 42 -16.20 3.30 -1.40
C ALA A 42 -17.72 3.14 -1.37
N TRP A 43 -18.37 3.68 -0.35
CA TRP A 43 -19.83 3.68 -0.23
C TRP A 43 -20.49 4.42 -1.39
N LEU A 44 -19.97 5.59 -1.76
CA LEU A 44 -20.51 6.43 -2.84
C LEU A 44 -20.46 5.71 -4.20
N PHE A 45 -19.31 5.16 -4.58
CA PHE A 45 -19.17 4.49 -5.88
C PHE A 45 -19.99 3.21 -5.96
N VAL A 46 -20.04 2.42 -4.89
CA VAL A 46 -20.89 1.23 -4.83
C VAL A 46 -22.35 1.62 -5.01
N GLN A 47 -22.85 2.66 -4.32
CA GLN A 47 -24.24 3.09 -4.45
C GLN A 47 -24.58 3.61 -5.85
N VAL A 48 -23.68 4.38 -6.45
CA VAL A 48 -23.91 4.95 -7.80
C VAL A 48 -23.94 3.86 -8.87
N GLU A 49 -23.06 2.87 -8.79
CA GLU A 49 -22.93 1.83 -9.82
C GLU A 49 -23.81 0.59 -9.58
N HIS A 50 -24.36 0.39 -8.36
CA HIS A 50 -25.17 -0.79 -8.03
C HIS A 50 -26.36 -0.99 -9.00
N SER A 51 -27.05 0.10 -9.33
CA SER A 51 -28.22 0.05 -10.23
C SER A 51 -27.86 -0.42 -11.65
N ASN A 52 -26.72 0.05 -12.18
CA ASN A 52 -26.24 -0.33 -13.49
C ASN A 52 -25.68 -1.76 -13.51
N GLU A 53 -25.02 -2.17 -12.42
CA GLU A 53 -24.53 -3.53 -12.27
C GLU A 53 -25.67 -4.56 -12.21
N ASP A 54 -26.75 -4.27 -11.48
CA ASP A 54 -27.96 -5.12 -11.44
C ASP A 54 -28.59 -5.26 -12.82
N PHE A 55 -28.67 -4.16 -13.58
CA PHE A 55 -29.18 -4.18 -14.95
C PHE A 55 -28.31 -5.04 -15.87
N LEU A 56 -26.99 -4.84 -15.84
CA LEU A 56 -26.05 -5.62 -16.65
C LEU A 56 -26.06 -7.10 -16.28
N ARG A 57 -26.23 -7.43 -14.99
CA ARG A 57 -26.35 -8.81 -14.52
C ARG A 57 -27.61 -9.48 -15.06
N ASN A 58 -28.74 -8.79 -15.04
CA ASN A 58 -30.00 -9.31 -15.58
C ASN A 58 -29.92 -9.52 -17.10
N GLU A 59 -29.37 -8.55 -17.84
CA GLU A 59 -29.14 -8.69 -19.28
C GLU A 59 -28.17 -9.85 -19.58
N ARG A 60 -27.06 -9.96 -18.85
CA ARG A 60 -26.11 -11.08 -19.01
C ARG A 60 -26.80 -12.43 -18.85
N LYS A 61 -27.67 -12.57 -17.84
CA LYS A 61 -28.45 -13.79 -17.60
C LYS A 61 -29.43 -14.11 -18.73
N ILE A 62 -30.12 -13.10 -19.27
CA ILE A 62 -31.03 -13.31 -20.41
C ILE A 62 -30.23 -13.75 -21.63
N ARG A 63 -29.11 -13.07 -21.92
CA ARG A 63 -28.28 -13.39 -23.08
C ARG A 63 -27.56 -14.72 -22.97
N SER A 64 -27.21 -15.15 -21.76
CA SER A 64 -26.63 -16.47 -21.55
C SER A 64 -27.64 -17.55 -21.96
N ILE A 65 -28.91 -17.40 -21.55
CA ILE A 65 -29.99 -18.31 -21.97
C ILE A 65 -30.16 -18.28 -23.49
N ASP A 66 -30.22 -17.10 -24.12
CA ASP A 66 -30.34 -16.97 -25.59
C ASP A 66 -29.22 -17.72 -26.33
N VAL A 67 -27.97 -17.59 -25.86
CA VAL A 67 -26.80 -18.26 -26.45
C VAL A 67 -26.92 -19.78 -26.31
N ASN A 68 -27.27 -20.26 -25.11
CA ASN A 68 -27.41 -21.69 -24.85
C ASN A 68 -28.53 -22.32 -25.68
N ASP A 69 -29.68 -21.66 -25.76
CA ASP A 69 -30.84 -22.10 -26.54
C ASP A 69 -30.51 -22.14 -28.04
N THR A 70 -29.79 -21.13 -28.54
CA THR A 70 -29.34 -21.08 -29.95
C THR A 70 -28.38 -22.23 -30.26
N ILE A 71 -27.40 -22.49 -29.38
CA ILE A 71 -26.47 -23.62 -29.52
C ILE A 71 -27.24 -24.95 -29.51
N GLY A 72 -28.20 -25.10 -28.59
CA GLY A 72 -29.07 -26.27 -28.51
C GLY A 72 -29.86 -26.49 -29.80
N TYR A 73 -30.56 -25.46 -30.29
CA TYR A 73 -31.32 -25.49 -31.53
C TYR A 73 -30.44 -25.86 -32.73
N LEU A 74 -29.29 -25.18 -32.91
CA LEU A 74 -28.39 -25.44 -34.02
C LEU A 74 -27.83 -26.86 -33.97
N SER A 75 -27.46 -27.36 -32.79
CA SER A 75 -26.98 -28.73 -32.63
C SER A 75 -28.03 -29.77 -33.02
N ALA A 76 -29.30 -29.56 -32.64
CA ALA A 76 -30.41 -30.43 -33.01
C ALA A 76 -30.72 -30.37 -34.52
N LEU A 77 -30.68 -29.17 -35.09
CA LEU A 77 -30.87 -28.94 -36.52
C LEU A 77 -29.76 -29.65 -37.34
N PHE A 78 -28.50 -29.47 -36.97
CA PHE A 78 -27.37 -30.11 -37.67
C PHE A 78 -27.39 -31.63 -37.52
N TYR A 79 -27.78 -32.15 -36.35
CA TYR A 79 -27.96 -33.58 -36.15
C TYR A 79 -29.04 -34.14 -37.08
N TYR A 80 -30.18 -33.47 -37.21
CA TYR A 80 -31.27 -33.89 -38.08
C TYR A 80 -30.92 -33.80 -39.58
N LEU A 81 -30.17 -32.77 -39.98
CA LEU A 81 -29.79 -32.54 -41.38
C LEU A 81 -28.61 -33.39 -41.86
N LYS A 82 -27.80 -33.93 -40.94
CA LYS A 82 -26.57 -34.66 -41.24
C LYS A 82 -26.75 -35.74 -42.30
N ASP A 83 -27.82 -36.53 -42.21
CA ASP A 83 -28.04 -37.67 -43.10
C ASP A 83 -28.95 -37.35 -44.30
N LYS A 84 -29.42 -36.10 -44.42
CA LYS A 84 -30.39 -35.67 -45.46
C LYS A 84 -29.80 -34.80 -46.57
N VAL A 85 -28.55 -34.36 -46.41
CA VAL A 85 -27.92 -33.35 -47.27
C VAL A 85 -26.55 -33.85 -47.73
N THR A 86 -26.12 -33.48 -48.94
CA THR A 86 -24.78 -33.81 -49.45
C THR A 86 -23.71 -33.10 -48.62
N ARG A 87 -22.51 -33.68 -48.52
CA ARG A 87 -21.40 -33.15 -47.72
C ARG A 87 -21.08 -31.67 -48.00
N ASP A 88 -20.99 -31.29 -49.27
CA ASP A 88 -20.63 -29.90 -49.64
C ASP A 88 -21.72 -28.89 -49.25
N GLU A 89 -23.00 -29.28 -49.39
CA GLU A 89 -24.15 -28.47 -48.98
C GLU A 89 -24.27 -28.39 -47.45
N TRP A 90 -23.93 -29.48 -46.74
CA TRP A 90 -23.88 -29.52 -45.29
C TRP A 90 -22.77 -28.60 -44.76
N ASP A 91 -21.56 -28.71 -45.32
CA ASP A 91 -20.40 -27.88 -44.97
C ASP A 91 -20.73 -26.38 -45.18
N ALA A 92 -21.34 -26.04 -46.33
CA ALA A 92 -21.76 -24.67 -46.62
C ALA A 92 -22.82 -24.14 -45.64
N ARG A 93 -23.82 -24.96 -45.29
CA ARG A 93 -24.90 -24.57 -44.37
C ARG A 93 -24.39 -24.40 -42.93
N VAL A 94 -23.61 -25.35 -42.44
CA VAL A 94 -23.01 -25.28 -41.10
C VAL A 94 -22.12 -24.04 -40.99
N TYR A 95 -21.31 -23.76 -42.02
CA TYR A 95 -20.44 -22.59 -42.01
C TYR A 95 -21.21 -21.27 -41.91
N GLN A 96 -22.34 -21.11 -42.62
CA GLN A 96 -23.15 -19.89 -42.54
C GLN A 96 -23.78 -19.70 -41.16
N GLU A 97 -24.42 -20.74 -40.63
CA GLU A 97 -25.09 -20.67 -39.32
C GLU A 97 -24.08 -20.44 -38.18
N LEU A 98 -22.93 -21.11 -38.22
CA LEU A 98 -21.86 -20.87 -37.23
C LEU A 98 -21.29 -19.47 -37.32
N LYS A 99 -21.20 -18.89 -38.52
CA LYS A 99 -20.74 -17.51 -38.70
C LYS A 99 -21.72 -16.50 -38.11
N ASP A 100 -23.02 -16.76 -38.18
CA ASP A 100 -24.02 -15.89 -37.56
C ASP A 100 -24.09 -16.07 -36.04
N LEU A 101 -23.93 -17.31 -35.55
CA LEU A 101 -23.74 -17.58 -34.12
C LEU A 101 -22.50 -16.87 -33.57
N ASP A 102 -21.37 -16.91 -34.28
CA ASP A 102 -20.13 -16.24 -33.87
C ASP A 102 -20.35 -14.73 -33.73
N LYS A 103 -21.00 -14.08 -34.71
CA LYS A 103 -21.36 -12.65 -34.61
C LYS A 103 -22.24 -12.37 -33.39
N PHE A 104 -23.22 -13.24 -33.13
CA PHE A 104 -24.10 -13.10 -31.99
C PHE A 104 -23.34 -13.21 -30.66
N ILE A 105 -22.53 -14.26 -30.49
CA ILE A 105 -21.71 -14.48 -29.28
C ILE A 105 -20.74 -13.30 -29.09
N VAL A 106 -20.03 -12.88 -30.14
CA VAL A 106 -19.11 -11.75 -30.07
C VAL A 106 -19.83 -10.46 -29.63
N GLY A 107 -21.07 -10.24 -30.10
CA GLY A 107 -21.89 -9.12 -29.66
C GLY A 107 -22.24 -9.19 -28.17
N VAL A 108 -22.65 -10.36 -27.69
CA VAL A 108 -23.01 -10.59 -26.29
C VAL A 108 -21.79 -10.46 -25.37
N VAL A 109 -20.65 -11.04 -25.75
CA VAL A 109 -19.38 -10.96 -25.01
C VAL A 109 -18.92 -9.51 -24.87
N LYS A 110 -18.96 -8.74 -25.97
CA LYS A 110 -18.51 -7.33 -25.96
C LYS A 110 -19.41 -6.42 -25.15
N ASN A 111 -20.73 -6.61 -25.22
CA ASN A 111 -21.69 -5.68 -24.61
C ASN A 111 -22.03 -6.02 -23.16
N PHE A 112 -21.99 -7.30 -22.78
CA PHE A 112 -22.48 -7.77 -21.48
C PHE A 112 -21.42 -8.54 -20.66
N SER A 113 -20.19 -8.64 -21.17
CA SER A 113 -19.08 -9.37 -20.54
C SER A 113 -19.47 -10.82 -20.21
N TYR A 114 -20.13 -11.47 -21.16
CA TYR A 114 -20.50 -12.87 -21.08
C TYR A 114 -19.26 -13.76 -21.17
N ASP A 115 -19.15 -14.74 -20.27
CA ASP A 115 -17.98 -15.61 -20.04
C ASP A 115 -18.17 -17.04 -20.58
N GLY A 116 -19.31 -17.33 -21.20
CA GLY A 116 -19.61 -18.66 -21.73
C GLY A 116 -20.20 -19.64 -20.72
N THR A 117 -20.42 -19.21 -19.46
CA THR A 117 -21.03 -20.05 -18.41
C THR A 117 -22.45 -19.60 -18.13
N MET A 118 -23.30 -20.52 -17.66
CA MET A 118 -24.64 -20.22 -17.12
C MET A 118 -24.63 -20.15 -15.58
N ASP A 119 -23.45 -20.13 -14.96
CA ASP A 119 -23.35 -20.30 -13.51
C ASP A 119 -23.63 -18.97 -12.81
N GLU A 120 -24.88 -18.81 -12.37
CA GLU A 120 -25.33 -17.63 -11.64
C GLU A 120 -24.54 -17.35 -10.37
N ASN A 121 -23.92 -18.39 -9.79
CA ASN A 121 -23.12 -18.27 -8.57
C ASN A 121 -21.71 -17.75 -8.83
N ASN A 122 -21.19 -17.90 -10.06
CA ASN A 122 -19.88 -17.38 -10.46
C ASN A 122 -19.91 -15.92 -10.92
N TRP A 123 -21.10 -15.34 -11.16
CA TRP A 123 -21.22 -13.92 -11.49
C TRP A 123 -21.14 -13.05 -10.23
N GLU A 124 -19.93 -12.99 -9.68
CA GLU A 124 -19.60 -12.07 -8.59
C GLU A 124 -19.80 -10.61 -9.01
N ARG A 125 -20.23 -9.78 -8.05
CA ARG A 125 -20.32 -8.33 -8.26
C ARG A 125 -18.92 -7.74 -8.36
N GLU A 126 -18.67 -6.97 -9.41
CA GLU A 126 -17.48 -6.13 -9.59
C GLU A 126 -17.43 -5.05 -8.49
N TRP A 127 -18.57 -4.44 -8.15
CA TRP A 127 -18.66 -3.37 -7.15
C TRP A 127 -18.99 -3.89 -5.74
N THR A 128 -18.03 -4.58 -5.13
CA THR A 128 -18.05 -4.84 -3.69
C THR A 128 -17.52 -3.66 -2.89
N PHE A 129 -17.79 -3.59 -1.58
CA PHE A 129 -17.22 -2.56 -0.71
C PHE A 129 -15.69 -2.56 -0.73
N GLY A 130 -15.06 -3.75 -0.75
CA GLY A 130 -13.60 -3.88 -0.83
C GLY A 130 -13.05 -3.34 -2.15
N ASN A 131 -13.69 -3.67 -3.27
CA ASN A 131 -13.31 -3.16 -4.59
C ASN A 131 -13.55 -1.64 -4.71
N GLY A 132 -14.64 -1.13 -4.14
CA GLY A 132 -14.93 0.30 -4.06
C GLY A 132 -13.91 1.06 -3.21
N LEU A 133 -13.43 0.47 -2.11
CA LEU A 133 -12.38 1.04 -1.28
C LEU A 133 -11.04 1.08 -2.01
N LEU A 134 -10.66 -0.03 -2.65
CA LEU A 134 -9.47 -0.10 -3.49
C LEU A 134 -9.54 0.97 -4.59
N TYR A 135 -10.66 1.07 -5.30
CA TYR A 135 -10.88 2.07 -6.34
C TYR A 135 -10.70 3.50 -5.79
N SER A 136 -11.35 3.81 -4.67
CA SER A 136 -11.25 5.11 -4.00
C SER A 136 -9.82 5.47 -3.63
N VAL A 137 -9.07 4.52 -3.03
CA VAL A 137 -7.66 4.71 -2.68
C VAL A 137 -6.79 4.90 -3.92
N THR A 138 -7.04 4.17 -5.01
CA THR A 138 -6.27 4.30 -6.25
C THR A 138 -6.50 5.63 -6.97
N ILE A 139 -7.69 6.23 -6.84
CA ILE A 139 -7.94 7.60 -7.31
C ILE A 139 -7.16 8.59 -6.44
N LEU A 140 -7.25 8.48 -5.12
CA LEU A 140 -6.57 9.36 -4.17
C LEU A 140 -5.06 9.36 -4.36
N THR A 141 -4.48 8.18 -4.59
CA THR A 141 -3.05 7.98 -4.82
C THR A 141 -2.64 8.20 -6.26
N THR A 142 -3.58 8.51 -7.16
CA THR A 142 -3.35 8.69 -8.60
C THR A 142 -2.70 7.48 -9.30
N ILE A 143 -2.85 6.28 -8.74
CA ILE A 143 -2.34 5.03 -9.33
C ILE A 143 -3.21 4.59 -10.51
N GLY A 144 -4.53 4.51 -10.29
CA GLY A 144 -5.51 4.17 -11.33
C GLY A 144 -5.31 2.81 -12.02
N TYR A 145 -5.43 1.68 -11.30
CA TYR A 145 -5.26 0.33 -11.89
C TYR A 145 -6.21 0.01 -13.05
N GLY A 146 -7.42 0.59 -13.07
CA GLY A 146 -8.40 0.35 -14.13
C GLY A 146 -9.11 -1.01 -14.11
N HIS A 147 -8.88 -1.85 -13.09
CA HIS A 147 -9.54 -3.15 -12.96
C HIS A 147 -11.06 -3.03 -12.73
N VAL A 148 -11.47 -2.08 -11.89
CA VAL A 148 -12.87 -1.71 -11.66
C VAL A 148 -13.01 -0.23 -11.96
N THR A 149 -13.94 0.13 -12.84
CA THR A 149 -14.16 1.52 -13.27
C THR A 149 -15.65 1.81 -13.45
N PRO A 150 -16.10 3.05 -13.15
CA PRO A 150 -17.50 3.41 -13.29
C PRO A 150 -17.90 3.39 -14.76
N LYS A 151 -18.92 2.58 -15.06
CA LYS A 151 -19.44 2.45 -16.43
C LYS A 151 -20.47 3.56 -16.69
N THR A 152 -21.13 4.06 -15.66
CA THR A 152 -22.15 5.12 -15.78
C THR A 152 -21.53 6.50 -16.02
N GLN A 153 -22.27 7.38 -16.71
CA GLN A 153 -21.85 8.77 -16.90
C GLN A 153 -21.82 9.53 -15.56
N VAL A 154 -22.77 9.25 -14.68
CA VAL A 154 -22.83 9.83 -13.33
C VAL A 154 -21.61 9.43 -12.51
N GLY A 155 -21.25 8.14 -12.51
CA GLY A 155 -20.07 7.64 -11.81
C GLY A 155 -18.78 8.31 -12.27
N LYS A 156 -18.63 8.54 -13.58
CA LYS A 156 -17.47 9.27 -14.14
C LYS A 156 -17.40 10.72 -13.64
N VAL A 157 -18.51 11.45 -13.63
CA VAL A 157 -18.55 12.82 -13.11
C VAL A 157 -18.25 12.85 -11.61
N VAL A 158 -18.82 11.91 -10.85
CA VAL A 158 -18.54 11.76 -9.41
C VAL A 158 -17.05 11.49 -9.17
N THR A 159 -16.40 10.64 -9.97
CA THR A 159 -14.95 10.40 -9.87
C THR A 159 -14.13 11.67 -10.08
N ILE A 160 -14.51 12.53 -11.04
CA ILE A 160 -13.82 13.80 -11.28
C ILE A 160 -13.96 14.73 -10.07
N LEU A 161 -15.18 14.89 -9.54
CA LEU A 161 -15.42 15.74 -8.38
C LEU A 161 -14.71 15.21 -7.11
N TYR A 162 -14.71 13.89 -6.94
CA TYR A 162 -14.02 13.22 -5.86
C TYR A 162 -12.50 13.40 -5.94
N SER A 163 -11.90 13.25 -7.12
CA SER A 163 -10.45 13.40 -7.27
C SER A 163 -9.95 14.84 -7.02
N LEU A 164 -10.74 15.85 -7.39
CA LEU A 164 -10.41 17.26 -7.16
C LEU A 164 -10.20 17.59 -5.67
N ILE A 165 -10.98 16.98 -4.78
CA ILE A 165 -10.88 17.19 -3.33
C ILE A 165 -9.91 16.18 -2.71
N GLY A 166 -9.93 14.94 -3.17
CA GLY A 166 -9.14 13.86 -2.62
C GLY A 166 -7.63 14.00 -2.83
N ILE A 167 -7.20 14.39 -4.02
CA ILE A 167 -5.76 14.54 -4.35
C ILE A 167 -5.06 15.54 -3.41
N PRO A 168 -5.51 16.81 -3.26
CA PRO A 168 -4.84 17.75 -2.36
C PRO A 168 -4.86 17.27 -0.91
N LEU A 169 -5.93 16.62 -0.48
CA LEU A 169 -6.01 16.04 0.87
C LEU A 169 -4.96 14.94 1.08
N THR A 170 -4.81 14.03 0.12
CA THR A 170 -3.80 12.95 0.18
C THR A 170 -2.38 13.50 0.09
N LEU A 171 -2.13 14.59 -0.63
CA LEU A 171 -0.82 15.25 -0.68
C LEU A 171 -0.41 15.83 0.68
N ILE A 172 -1.33 16.51 1.38
CA ILE A 172 -1.07 17.03 2.74
C ILE A 172 -0.79 15.88 3.71
N PHE A 173 -1.54 14.78 3.58
CA PHE A 173 -1.32 13.58 4.37
C PHE A 173 0.04 12.94 4.11
N LEU A 174 0.45 12.84 2.84
CA LEU A 174 1.73 12.26 2.47
C LEU A 174 2.90 13.09 2.98
N ALA A 175 2.80 14.43 2.95
CA ALA A 175 3.81 15.31 3.53
C ALA A 175 4.00 15.05 5.03
N ASN A 176 2.89 14.96 5.78
CA ASN A 176 2.93 14.70 7.22
C ASN A 176 3.50 13.32 7.57
N ILE A 177 3.18 12.29 6.78
CA ILE A 177 3.78 10.96 6.92
C ILE A 177 5.27 10.99 6.59
N GLY A 178 5.66 11.74 5.55
CA GLY A 178 7.06 11.92 5.15
C GLY A 178 7.91 12.49 6.29
N ASP A 179 7.42 13.52 6.98
CA ASP A 179 8.11 14.13 8.12
C ASP A 179 8.25 13.19 9.31
N LEU A 180 7.19 12.42 9.61
CA LEU A 180 7.21 11.40 10.64
C LEU A 180 8.25 10.32 10.31
N MET A 181 8.19 9.77 9.08
CA MET A 181 9.15 8.77 8.62
C MET A 181 10.58 9.30 8.69
N ALA A 182 10.85 10.52 8.19
CA ALA A 182 12.17 11.13 8.25
C ALA A 182 12.67 11.26 9.70
N SER A 183 11.80 11.63 10.63
CA SER A 183 12.13 11.74 12.06
C SER A 183 12.48 10.38 12.67
N VAL A 184 11.69 9.34 12.34
CA VAL A 184 11.96 7.96 12.76
C VAL A 184 13.27 7.46 12.15
N PHE A 185 13.53 7.73 10.86
CA PHE A 185 14.78 7.37 10.20
C PHE A 185 15.99 8.07 10.84
N ARG A 186 15.92 9.38 11.12
CA ARG A 186 17.00 10.10 11.83
C ARG A 186 17.21 9.55 13.23
N TYR A 187 16.15 9.22 13.96
CA TYR A 187 16.23 8.62 15.28
C TYR A 187 16.87 7.22 15.22
N ALA A 188 16.43 6.35 14.30
CA ALA A 188 17.00 5.03 14.10
C ALA A 188 18.47 5.11 13.68
N TYR A 189 18.79 5.99 12.72
CA TYR A 189 20.15 6.21 12.24
C TYR A 189 21.07 6.74 13.35
N SER A 190 20.65 7.75 14.11
CA SER A 190 21.42 8.26 15.24
C SER A 190 21.63 7.20 16.33
N ARG A 191 20.63 6.37 16.64
CA ARG A 191 20.79 5.26 17.59
C ARG A 191 21.78 4.21 17.09
N LEU A 192 21.73 3.85 15.81
CA LEU A 192 22.66 2.91 15.18
C LEU A 192 24.08 3.48 15.10
N CYS A 193 24.25 4.72 14.62
CA CYS A 193 25.54 5.42 14.60
C CYS A 193 26.10 5.65 16.00
N CYS A 194 25.31 6.03 17.00
CA CYS A 194 25.79 6.17 18.37
C CYS A 194 26.13 4.83 19.03
N ARG A 195 25.49 3.72 18.63
CA ARG A 195 25.90 2.36 19.06
C ARG A 195 27.19 1.94 18.36
N TRP A 196 27.32 2.22 17.07
CA TRP A 196 28.53 1.95 16.29
C TRP A 196 29.73 2.77 16.78
N CYS A 197 29.61 4.09 16.88
CA CYS A 197 30.64 4.99 17.39
C CYS A 197 31.03 4.67 18.83
N ARG A 198 30.07 4.32 19.72
CA ARG A 198 30.41 3.84 21.07
C ARG A 198 31.12 2.48 21.07
N GLY A 199 30.75 1.58 20.16
CA GLY A 199 31.42 0.29 19.97
C GLY A 199 32.88 0.46 19.50
N THR A 200 33.11 1.31 18.50
CA THR A 200 34.44 1.59 17.96
C THR A 200 35.33 2.33 18.97
N ARG A 201 34.79 3.33 19.69
CA ARG A 201 35.53 4.06 20.73
C ARG A 201 35.96 3.15 21.90
N ARG A 202 35.07 2.26 22.36
CA ARG A 202 35.43 1.25 23.39
C ARG A 202 36.58 0.35 22.96
N ARG A 203 36.62 -0.02 21.67
CA ARG A 203 37.66 -0.87 21.11
C ARG A 203 39.02 -0.16 21.06
N TYR A 204 39.04 1.16 20.81
CA TYR A 204 40.25 2.00 20.85
C TYR A 204 40.79 2.25 22.27
N GLU A 205 39.90 2.51 23.24
CA GLU A 205 40.28 2.72 24.65
C GLU A 205 40.87 1.44 25.29
N TYR A 206 40.48 0.24 24.80
CA TYR A 206 41.04 -1.03 25.26
C TYR A 206 42.47 -1.27 24.74
N THR A 207 42.73 -1.02 23.45
CA THR A 207 44.06 -1.14 22.85
C THR A 207 45.06 -0.15 23.44
N GLN A 208 44.64 1.08 23.76
CA GLN A 208 45.51 2.08 24.38
C GLN A 208 45.89 1.70 25.83
N LYS A 209 44.96 1.13 26.61
CA LYS A 209 45.26 0.60 27.96
C LYS A 209 46.17 -0.63 27.93
N LEU A 210 46.06 -1.49 26.90
CA LEU A 210 46.99 -2.60 26.71
C LEU A 210 48.39 -2.11 26.35
N TRP A 211 48.54 -1.16 25.42
CA TRP A 211 49.84 -0.59 25.04
C TRP A 211 50.58 0.06 26.21
N LEU A 212 49.90 0.89 27.01
CA LEU A 212 50.50 1.47 28.21
C LEU A 212 50.91 0.39 29.20
N ARG A 213 50.11 -0.66 29.42
CA ARG A 213 50.45 -1.79 30.31
C ARG A 213 51.74 -2.52 29.88
N TRP A 214 51.97 -2.68 28.57
CA TRP A 214 53.19 -3.29 28.05
C TRP A 214 54.42 -2.39 28.23
N GLU A 215 54.30 -1.07 28.01
CA GLU A 215 55.43 -0.15 28.24
C GLU A 215 55.83 -0.04 29.72
N VAL A 216 54.88 0.12 30.65
CA VAL A 216 55.24 0.11 32.09
C VAL A 216 55.75 -1.26 32.53
N GLY A 217 55.23 -2.35 31.96
CA GLY A 217 55.74 -3.71 32.21
C GLY A 217 57.19 -3.89 31.76
N CYS A 218 57.53 -3.42 30.54
CA CYS A 218 58.88 -3.47 30.00
C CYS A 218 59.86 -2.58 30.78
N LEU A 219 59.46 -1.35 31.16
CA LEU A 219 60.28 -0.46 31.98
C LEU A 219 60.53 -1.05 33.37
N HIS A 220 59.52 -1.66 33.99
CA HIS A 220 59.67 -2.33 35.29
C HIS A 220 60.59 -3.56 35.19
N TYR A 221 60.49 -4.35 34.11
CA TYR A 221 61.38 -5.50 33.88
C TYR A 221 62.83 -5.08 33.59
N LEU A 222 63.03 -3.99 32.85
CA LEU A 222 64.34 -3.37 32.62
C LEU A 222 64.93 -2.81 33.91
N LEU A 223 64.13 -2.18 34.76
CA LEU A 223 64.57 -1.69 36.07
C LEU A 223 65.00 -2.85 36.98
N ILE A 224 64.20 -3.92 37.05
CA ILE A 224 64.54 -5.13 37.82
C ILE A 224 65.84 -5.77 37.31
N THR A 225 66.03 -5.87 35.99
CA THR A 225 67.25 -6.45 35.41
C THR A 225 68.48 -5.56 35.60
N LEU A 226 68.33 -4.23 35.52
CA LEU A 226 69.40 -3.27 35.84
C LEU A 226 69.79 -3.30 37.32
N VAL A 227 68.81 -3.34 38.23
CA VAL A 227 69.05 -3.48 39.67
C VAL A 227 69.74 -4.81 39.97
N LYS A 228 69.26 -5.93 39.42
CA LYS A 228 69.95 -7.23 39.54
C LYS A 228 71.39 -7.19 39.00
N LYS A 229 71.63 -6.50 37.88
CA LYS A 229 72.97 -6.35 37.29
C LYS A 229 73.90 -5.49 38.16
N PHE A 230 73.39 -4.43 38.78
CA PHE A 230 74.13 -3.59 39.73
C PHE A 230 74.43 -4.31 41.05
N THR A 231 73.46 -5.04 41.63
CA THR A 231 73.69 -5.85 42.84
C THR A 231 74.70 -6.97 42.59
N CYS A 232 74.70 -7.58 41.40
CA CYS A 232 75.68 -8.60 41.03
C CYS A 232 77.10 -8.06 40.83
N GLN A 233 77.27 -6.80 40.37
CA GLN A 233 78.57 -6.14 40.32
C GLN A 233 79.08 -5.76 41.71
N HIS A 234 78.19 -5.39 42.63
CA HIS A 234 78.56 -5.01 44.00
C HIS A 234 78.91 -6.22 44.89
N LEU A 235 78.39 -7.42 44.58
CA LEU A 235 78.71 -8.68 45.27
C LEU A 235 79.98 -9.37 44.74
N ARG A 236 80.52 -8.95 43.59
CA ARG A 236 81.76 -9.52 43.01
C ARG A 236 83.04 -8.77 43.45
N PHE A 237 82.92 -7.77 44.33
CA PHE A 237 84.04 -6.97 44.85
C PHE A 237 84.32 -7.19 46.36
N LYS A 238 83.72 -8.22 46.97
CA LYS A 238 83.97 -8.60 48.37
C LYS A 238 84.46 -10.06 48.49
N SER A 239 85.63 -10.33 47.91
CA SER A 239 86.66 -11.29 48.35
C SER A 239 87.84 -11.19 47.36
N PRO A 240 89.13 -11.38 47.74
CA PRO A 240 89.70 -12.02 48.94
C PRO A 240 90.81 -11.19 49.67
N PHE A 241 91.46 -11.82 50.67
CA PHE A 241 92.60 -11.41 51.52
C PHE A 241 92.22 -10.53 52.73
N SER A 242 92.41 -10.92 53.99
CA SER A 242 93.30 -11.92 54.63
C SER A 242 92.59 -12.61 55.79
#